data_AF-A0A7X7DSL6-F1
#
_entry.id   AF-A0A7X7DSL6-F1
#
_cell.length_a   1.000
_cell.length_b   1.000
_cell.length_c   1.000
_cell.angle_alpha   90.00
_cell.angle_beta   90.00
_cell.angle_gamma   90.00
#
_symmetry.space_group_name_H-M   'P 1'
#
loop_
_entity.id
_entity.type
_entity.pdbx_description
1 polymer ?
#
loop_
_entity_poly.entity_id
_entity_poly.type
_entity_poly.pdbx_seq_one_letter_code
_entity_poly.pdbx_strand_id
1 'polypeptide(L)' 'MKRSIEKSLAIMCVLLSFVSSASAAVVPFPELCASGTPAQIRAAILDGADIVERNSEGVTP' A
#
# COMPACT_ATOMS: atom_id res chain seq x y z
N MET A 1 -18.78 25.29 31.02
CA MET A 1 -18.60 23.85 30.69
C MET A 1 -18.90 23.52 29.22
N LYS A 2 -20.02 23.97 28.63
CA LYS A 2 -20.44 23.62 27.25
C LYS A 2 -19.41 23.95 26.14
N ARG A 3 -18.76 25.12 26.21
CA ARG A 3 -17.72 25.55 25.23
C ARG A 3 -16.43 24.70 25.21
N SER A 4 -16.17 23.89 26.24
CA SER A 4 -14.98 23.02 26.29
C SER A 4 -15.20 21.71 25.54
N ILE A 5 -16.42 21.21 25.52
CA ILE A 5 -16.82 19.96 24.87
C ILE A 5 -16.87 20.14 23.34
N GLU A 6 -17.35 21.28 22.86
CA GLU A 6 -17.40 21.56 21.41
C GLU A 6 -16.00 21.67 20.78
N LYS A 7 -15.04 22.23 21.52
CA LYS A 7 -13.64 22.29 21.08
C LYS A 7 -13.00 20.91 21.03
N SER A 8 -13.26 20.07 22.04
CA SER A 8 -12.78 18.68 22.07
C SER A 8 -13.39 17.84 20.95
N LEU A 9 -14.67 18.03 20.63
CA LEU A 9 -15.35 17.34 19.53
C LEU A 9 -14.78 17.76 18.17
N ALA A 10 -14.55 19.06 17.97
CA ALA A 10 -13.94 19.57 16.74
C ALA A 10 -12.52 19.02 16.52
N ILE A 11 -11.70 18.94 17.58
CA ILE A 11 -10.36 18.34 17.51
C ILE A 11 -10.44 16.85 17.16
N MET A 12 -11.39 16.12 17.74
CA MET A 12 -11.56 14.70 17.44
C MET A 12 -11.97 14.46 15.98
N CYS A 13 -12.86 15.29 15.43
CA CYS A 13 -13.28 15.21 14.04
C CYS A 13 -12.12 15.51 13.06
N VAL A 14 -11.27 16.49 13.39
CA VAL A 14 -10.10 16.85 12.55
C VAL A 14 -9.05 15.72 12.55
N LEU A 15 -8.88 15.02 13.67
CA LEU A 15 -7.95 13.90 13.76
C LEU A 15 -8.41 12.67 12.96
N LEU A 16 -9.72 12.47 12.79
CA LEU A 16 -10.27 11.35 12.02
C LEU A 16 -10.23 11.56 10.50
N SER A 17 -10.17 12.81 10.02
CA SER A 17 -10.16 13.12 8.58
C SER A 17 -8.88 12.77 7.84
N PHE A 18 -7.81 12.32 8.52
CA PHE A 18 -6.51 12.04 7.90
C PHE A 18 -6.24 10.58 7.52
N VAL A 19 -7.18 9.65 7.77
CA VAL A 19 -7.06 8.27 7.28
C VAL A 19 -7.56 8.19 5.83
N SER A 20 -6.74 8.69 4.91
CA SER A 20 -6.84 8.31 3.49
C SER A 20 -5.77 7.26 3.25
N SER A 21 -6.08 6.01 3.59
CA SER A 21 -5.20 4.88 3.27
C SER A 21 -5.34 4.58 1.78
N ALA A 22 -4.41 5.10 0.97
CA ALA A 22 -4.23 4.61 -0.38
C ALA A 22 -3.76 3.16 -0.29
N SER A 23 -4.66 2.19 -0.50
CA SER A 23 -4.29 0.80 -0.66
C SER A 23 -3.53 0.67 -1.98
N ALA A 24 -2.20 0.67 -1.92
CA ALA A 24 -1.41 0.23 -3.05
C ALA A 24 -1.82 -1.22 -3.34
N ALA A 25 -2.41 -1.47 -4.51
CA ALA A 25 -2.66 -2.83 -4.95
C ALA A 25 -1.30 -3.54 -4.99
N VAL A 26 -1.15 -4.60 -4.18
CA VAL A 26 0.06 -5.42 -4.21
C VAL A 26 0.03 -6.18 -5.53
N VAL A 27 0.85 -5.75 -6.48
CA VAL A 27 1.05 -6.47 -7.75
C VAL A 27 1.97 -7.65 -7.45
N PRO A 28 1.57 -8.90 -7.76
CA PRO A 28 2.40 -10.07 -7.54
C PRO A 28 3.67 -9.99 -8.40
N PHE A 29 4.77 -10.51 -7.90
CA PHE A 29 6.09 -10.31 -8.50
C PHE A 29 6.18 -10.83 -9.96
N PRO A 30 5.57 -11.98 -10.33
CA PRO A 30 5.54 -12.43 -11.73
C PRO A 30 4.85 -11.45 -12.69
N GLU A 31 3.75 -10.82 -12.27
CA GLU A 31 3.04 -9.83 -13.09
C GLU A 31 3.84 -8.52 -13.24
N LEU A 32 4.56 -8.15 -12.17
CA LEU A 32 5.48 -7.03 -12.20
C LEU A 32 6.66 -7.28 -13.15
N CYS A 33 7.20 -8.50 -13.21
CA CYS A 33 8.24 -8.87 -14.17
C CYS A 33 7.74 -8.86 -15.62
N ALA A 34 6.48 -9.24 -15.85
CA ALA A 34 5.89 -9.27 -17.19
C ALA A 34 5.60 -7.88 -17.78
N SER A 35 5.33 -6.88 -16.94
CA SER A 35 4.82 -5.57 -17.38
C SER A 35 5.55 -4.34 -16.82
N GLY A 36 6.31 -4.52 -15.74
CA GLY A 36 6.97 -3.45 -15.02
C GLY A 36 8.26 -2.96 -15.68
N THR A 37 8.64 -1.74 -15.34
CA THR A 37 9.94 -1.19 -15.75
C THR A 37 11.08 -1.82 -14.94
N PRO A 38 12.33 -1.82 -15.44
CA PRO A 38 13.48 -2.30 -14.67
C PRO A 38 13.65 -1.60 -13.32
N ALA A 39 13.24 -0.34 -13.20
CA ALA A 39 13.27 0.40 -11.93
C ALA A 39 12.25 -0.14 -10.92
N GLN A 40 11.04 -0.48 -11.37
CA GLN A 40 10.00 -1.06 -10.50
C GLN A 40 10.35 -2.47 -10.06
N ILE A 41 10.87 -3.30 -10.96
CA ILE A 41 11.34 -4.65 -10.62
C ILE A 41 12.46 -4.57 -9.59
N ARG A 42 13.43 -3.66 -9.79
CA ARG A 42 14.51 -3.44 -8.82
C ARG A 42 13.98 -2.99 -7.46
N ALA A 43 13.02 -2.07 -7.42
CA ALA A 43 12.40 -1.63 -6.18
C ALA A 43 11.72 -2.80 -5.45
N ALA A 44 10.93 -3.61 -6.15
CA ALA A 44 10.27 -4.77 -5.56
C ALA A 44 11.26 -5.80 -4.99
N ILE A 45 12.38 -6.06 -5.68
CA ILE A 45 13.43 -6.95 -5.16
C ILE A 45 14.04 -6.36 -3.87
N LEU A 46 14.31 -5.06 -3.83
CA LEU A 46 14.87 -4.39 -2.65
C LEU A 46 13.86 -4.37 -1.48
N ASP A 47 12.57 -4.30 -1.78
CA ASP A 47 11.48 -4.36 -0.80
C ASP A 47 11.16 -5.80 -0.34
N GLY A 48 11.88 -6.81 -0.87
CA GLY A 48 11.78 -8.20 -0.41
C GLY A 48 10.75 -9.05 -1.14
N ALA A 49 10.45 -8.74 -2.41
CA ALA A 49 9.59 -9.58 -3.24
C ALA A 49 10.08 -11.04 -3.31
N ASP A 50 9.14 -11.98 -3.32
CA ASP A 50 9.44 -13.40 -3.47
C ASP A 50 9.77 -13.72 -4.93
N ILE A 51 11.07 -13.85 -5.23
CA ILE A 51 11.56 -14.13 -6.58
C ILE A 51 11.23 -15.53 -7.09
N VAL A 52 10.76 -16.43 -6.20
CA VAL A 52 10.30 -17.78 -6.58
C VAL A 52 8.78 -17.92 -6.50
N GLU A 53 8.06 -16.80 -6.34
CA GLU A 53 6.60 -16.75 -6.41
C GLU A 53 6.13 -17.36 -7.73
N ARG A 54 5.07 -18.18 -7.68
CA ARG A 54 4.47 -18.76 -8.88
C ARG A 54 3.18 -18.05 -9.21
N ASN A 55 2.98 -17.77 -10.49
CA ASN A 55 1.69 -17.29 -10.98
C ASN A 55 0.63 -18.42 -10.97
N SER A 56 -0.59 -18.11 -11.43
CA SER A 56 -1.71 -19.06 -11.52
C SER A 56 -1.45 -20.27 -12.43
N GLU A 57 -0.45 -20.19 -13.32
CA GLU A 57 -0.02 -21.28 -14.21
C GLU A 57 1.11 -22.11 -13.61
N GLY A 58 1.60 -21.76 -12.41
CA GLY A 58 2.72 -22.44 -11.75
C GLY A 58 4.10 -21.99 -12.25
N VAL A 59 4.17 -20.89 -13.01
CA VAL A 59 5.39 -20.35 -13.61
C VAL A 59 6.02 -19.30 -12.69
N THR A 60 7.33 -19.38 -12.50
CA THR A 60 8.13 -18.35 -11.80
C THR A 60 8.52 -17.22 -12.76
N PRO A 61 8.75 -15.99 -12.27
CA PRO A 61 9.05 -14.82 -13.09
C PRO A 61 10.25 -14.99 -14.04
#